data_AF-A0A1R2CLR5-F1
#
_entry.id   AF-A0A1R2CLR5-F1
#
_cell.length_a   1.000
_cell.length_b   1.000
_cell.length_c   1.000
_cell.angle_alpha   90.00
_cell.angle_beta   90.00
_cell.angle_gamma   90.00
#
_symmetry.space_group_name_H-M   'P 1'
#
loop_
_entity.id
_entity.type
_entity.pdbx_description
1 polymer ?
#
loop_
_entity_poly.entity_id
_entity_poly.type
_entity_poly.pdbx_seq_one_letter_code
_entity_poly.pdbx_strand_id
1 'polypeptide(L)'
;MESCKEKDKTRRETGLSDKTNVRRNQVSFQDHKSEKQGEVSTSDPTDSRIKIPDLAFIFNPIRDEIKPYHMDGDTTMYTETSIARRNSLKSDSQVVESINDFMSLYQSDGLGNINKREYERMYNKMCNILRVNIEPVEYKRILEEDWKKDSKGYEKMTREMIFDSLFELCDIWCPNIDPNEYKAFFEQLKFRIRYEGQKDMTAYDILK
;
A
#
# COMPACT_ATOMS: atom_id res chain seq x y z
N MET A 1 -25.83 64.79 -16.22
CA MET A 1 -26.27 63.41 -16.51
C MET A 1 -25.35 62.44 -15.75
N GLU A 2 -25.38 62.28 -14.42
CA GLU A 2 -26.51 62.22 -13.46
C GLU A 2 -27.51 61.12 -13.85
N SER A 3 -28.01 60.24 -12.97
CA SER A 3 -27.87 59.95 -11.51
C SER A 3 -28.23 58.45 -11.35
N CYS A 4 -27.68 57.57 -10.48
CA CYS A 4 -27.46 57.56 -9.03
C CYS A 4 -28.75 57.46 -8.15
N LYS A 5 -28.66 56.68 -7.05
CA LYS A 5 -29.66 56.37 -5.97
C LYS A 5 -30.63 55.21 -6.25
N GLU A 6 -31.19 54.46 -5.30
CA GLU A 6 -31.35 54.52 -3.80
C GLU A 6 -31.40 53.02 -3.33
N LYS A 7 -30.66 52.46 -2.34
CA LYS A 7 -30.58 52.63 -0.87
C LYS A 7 -31.83 52.24 -0.03
N ASP A 8 -31.67 51.23 0.83
CA ASP A 8 -32.08 51.15 2.27
C ASP A 8 -31.82 49.72 2.79
N LYS A 9 -31.26 49.39 3.98
CA LYS A 9 -30.60 50.09 5.11
C LYS A 9 -31.41 50.75 6.25
N THR A 10 -31.93 49.92 7.15
CA THR A 10 -32.09 50.22 8.60
C THR A 10 -32.18 48.89 9.37
N ARG A 11 -31.94 48.78 10.68
CA ARG A 11 -31.02 49.38 11.67
C ARG A 11 -31.36 48.69 13.00
N ARG A 12 -30.33 48.17 13.68
CA ARG A 12 -30.07 48.01 15.13
C ARG A 12 -31.19 48.41 16.12
N GLU A 13 -31.30 47.69 17.25
CA GLU A 13 -30.83 48.12 18.61
C GLU A 13 -31.13 47.01 19.67
N THR A 14 -30.10 46.41 20.30
CA THR A 14 -29.60 46.60 21.70
C THR A 14 -30.36 45.88 22.83
N GLY A 15 -29.63 45.25 23.76
CA GLY A 15 -30.19 44.79 25.05
C GLY A 15 -29.28 43.85 25.84
N LEU A 16 -28.44 44.38 26.75
CA LEU A 16 -27.82 43.60 27.83
C LEU A 16 -28.83 43.39 28.97
N SER A 17 -28.85 42.22 29.62
CA SER A 17 -28.36 42.06 31.01
C SER A 17 -28.82 40.75 31.68
N ASP A 18 -27.87 40.18 32.42
CA ASP A 18 -27.94 39.27 33.57
C ASP A 18 -29.30 38.77 34.12
N LYS A 19 -29.33 37.46 34.47
CA LYS A 19 -29.41 37.02 35.90
C LYS A 19 -29.29 35.50 36.13
N THR A 20 -28.20 35.11 36.79
CA THR A 20 -28.10 34.19 37.95
C THR A 20 -28.96 32.92 38.05
N ASN A 21 -28.30 31.75 37.97
CA ASN A 21 -28.22 30.69 39.02
C ASN A 21 -27.43 29.50 38.44
N VAL A 22 -26.23 29.13 38.90
CA VAL A 22 -25.85 28.62 40.24
C VAL A 22 -26.67 27.40 40.67
N ARG A 23 -26.14 26.20 40.38
CA ARG A 23 -26.00 25.15 41.41
C ARG A 23 -24.70 24.36 41.19
N ARG A 24 -24.10 23.98 42.30
CA ARG A 24 -22.76 23.41 42.47
C ARG A 24 -22.90 22.07 43.19
N ASN A 25 -22.10 21.08 42.81
CA ASN A 25 -21.57 19.94 43.59
C ASN A 25 -20.77 19.07 42.59
N GLN A 26 -19.45 18.83 42.61
CA GLN A 26 -18.45 18.64 43.70
C GLN A 26 -18.81 17.43 44.61
N VAL A 27 -17.96 16.42 44.93
CA VAL A 27 -16.60 15.90 44.54
C VAL A 27 -16.63 14.37 44.84
N SER A 28 -15.92 13.43 44.18
CA SER A 28 -14.57 12.88 44.51
C SER A 28 -14.22 11.70 43.55
N PHE A 29 -12.99 11.38 43.10
CA PHE A 29 -11.68 11.12 43.78
C PHE A 29 -11.82 10.04 44.90
N GLN A 30 -10.99 9.01 45.09
CA GLN A 30 -9.69 8.50 44.58
C GLN A 30 -9.63 6.96 44.88
N ASP A 31 -8.71 6.07 44.47
CA ASP A 31 -7.43 6.10 43.71
C ASP A 31 -7.20 4.69 43.03
N HIS A 32 -5.95 4.29 42.74
CA HIS A 32 -5.42 2.95 42.42
C HIS A 32 -5.77 2.37 41.04
N LYS A 33 -4.93 2.50 39.99
CA LYS A 33 -3.47 2.30 39.86
C LYS A 33 -3.02 0.84 40.01
N SER A 34 -2.73 0.19 38.88
CA SER A 34 -1.67 -0.82 38.76
C SER A 34 -1.18 -0.86 37.31
N GLU A 35 0.13 -0.66 37.15
CA GLU A 35 0.81 -0.74 35.86
C GLU A 35 0.95 -2.22 35.43
N LYS A 36 1.04 -2.48 34.12
CA LYS A 36 2.25 -3.09 33.54
C LYS A 36 2.19 -3.19 32.02
N GLN A 37 3.36 -2.94 31.43
CA GLN A 37 3.95 -3.61 30.25
C GLN A 37 3.05 -3.70 29.01
N GLY A 38 3.38 -3.04 27.89
CA GLY A 38 4.73 -3.04 27.31
C GLY A 38 4.96 -4.32 26.48
N GLU A 39 3.92 -4.80 25.81
CA GLU A 39 3.99 -5.93 24.90
C GLU A 39 4.42 -5.41 23.52
N VAL A 40 5.73 -5.42 23.27
CA VAL A 40 6.24 -5.40 21.88
C VAL A 40 5.82 -6.73 21.27
N SER A 41 4.77 -6.71 20.45
CA SER A 41 4.30 -7.90 19.76
C SER A 41 5.42 -8.42 18.85
N THR A 42 6.06 -9.50 19.29
CA THR A 42 7.01 -10.27 18.49
C THR A 42 6.22 -10.92 17.36
N SER A 43 6.14 -10.22 16.22
CA SER A 43 5.39 -10.65 15.05
C SER A 43 5.90 -11.98 14.54
N ASP A 44 5.07 -13.00 14.66
CA ASP A 44 5.29 -14.35 14.13
C ASP A 44 5.62 -14.30 12.62
N PRO A 45 6.73 -14.92 12.15
CA PRO A 45 7.06 -14.99 10.72
C PRO A 45 6.03 -15.71 9.84
N THR A 46 5.14 -16.53 10.43
CA THR A 46 4.02 -17.21 9.73
C THR A 46 2.83 -16.31 9.42
N ASP A 47 2.86 -15.08 9.92
CA ASP A 47 1.83 -14.05 9.91
C ASP A 47 0.52 -14.33 9.13
N SER A 48 -0.46 -14.87 9.86
CA SER A 48 -1.81 -15.19 9.44
C SER A 48 -2.72 -13.97 9.17
N ARG A 49 -2.15 -12.80 8.85
CA ARG A 49 -2.88 -11.53 8.64
C ARG A 49 -3.54 -11.38 7.26
N ILE A 50 -3.23 -12.22 6.27
CA ILE A 50 -3.92 -12.19 4.97
C ILE A 50 -5.32 -12.79 5.12
N LYS A 51 -6.32 -11.92 5.37
CA LYS A 51 -7.73 -12.32 5.51
C LYS A 51 -8.43 -12.65 4.19
N ILE A 52 -7.78 -12.39 3.06
CA ILE A 52 -8.32 -12.60 1.71
C ILE A 52 -7.76 -13.94 1.19
N PRO A 53 -8.59 -14.99 0.99
CA PRO A 53 -8.12 -16.32 0.61
C PRO A 53 -7.33 -16.33 -0.71
N ASP A 54 -7.85 -15.64 -1.73
CA ASP A 54 -7.26 -15.62 -3.08
C ASP A 54 -5.86 -14.98 -3.06
N LEU A 55 -5.68 -13.92 -2.26
CA LEU A 55 -4.38 -13.29 -2.04
C LEU A 55 -3.43 -14.16 -1.18
N ALA A 56 -3.95 -14.94 -0.24
CA ALA A 56 -3.13 -15.84 0.57
C ALA A 56 -2.46 -16.92 -0.30
N PHE A 57 -3.15 -17.41 -1.33
CA PHE A 57 -2.60 -18.32 -2.34
C PHE A 57 -1.37 -17.73 -3.08
N ILE A 58 -1.39 -16.42 -3.39
CA ILE A 58 -0.26 -15.73 -4.05
C ILE A 58 1.04 -15.85 -3.25
N PHE A 59 0.98 -15.97 -1.93
CA PHE A 59 2.15 -16.06 -1.07
C PHE A 59 2.42 -17.46 -0.49
N ASN A 60 1.76 -18.48 -1.03
CA ASN A 60 1.99 -19.86 -0.66
C ASN A 60 3.28 -20.38 -1.33
N PRO A 61 4.28 -20.92 -0.59
CA PRO A 61 5.53 -21.42 -1.17
C PRO A 61 5.34 -22.58 -2.16
N ILE A 62 4.25 -23.36 -2.06
CA ILE A 62 3.96 -24.49 -2.97
C ILE A 62 3.08 -24.09 -4.18
N ARG A 63 2.74 -22.81 -4.34
CA ARG A 63 1.88 -22.28 -5.41
C ARG A 63 2.35 -22.69 -6.82
N ASP A 64 3.66 -22.70 -7.04
CA ASP A 64 4.27 -22.90 -8.37
C ASP A 64 4.71 -24.35 -8.64
N GLU A 65 4.37 -25.33 -7.78
CA GLU A 65 4.82 -26.73 -7.92
C GLU A 65 4.36 -27.40 -9.23
N ILE A 66 3.13 -27.11 -9.69
CA ILE A 66 2.55 -27.71 -10.90
C ILE A 66 2.83 -26.86 -12.13
N LYS A 67 2.68 -25.53 -11.98
CA LYS A 67 2.88 -24.52 -13.02
C LYS A 67 3.14 -23.17 -12.34
N PRO A 68 4.06 -22.32 -12.84
CA PRO A 68 4.25 -20.97 -12.30
C PRO A 68 2.99 -20.11 -12.46
N TYR A 69 2.51 -19.50 -11.38
CA TYR A 69 1.30 -18.65 -11.39
C TYR A 69 1.34 -17.54 -12.44
N HIS A 70 2.51 -16.93 -12.66
CA HIS A 70 2.67 -15.87 -13.67
C HIS A 70 2.54 -16.35 -15.14
N MET A 71 2.27 -17.64 -15.36
CA MET A 71 1.92 -18.23 -16.66
C MET A 71 0.43 -18.59 -16.75
N ASP A 72 -0.37 -18.36 -15.70
CA ASP A 72 -1.83 -18.42 -15.71
C ASP A 72 -2.39 -17.03 -16.00
N GLY A 73 -2.69 -16.78 -17.28
CA GLY A 73 -3.38 -15.56 -17.71
C GLY A 73 -4.90 -15.77 -17.74
N ASP A 74 -5.64 -15.03 -16.92
CA ASP A 74 -7.10 -14.99 -17.03
C ASP A 74 -7.55 -14.10 -18.20
N THR A 75 -8.14 -14.73 -19.22
CA THR A 75 -8.70 -14.03 -20.38
C THR A 75 -9.81 -13.04 -20.03
N THR A 76 -10.54 -13.22 -18.91
CA THR A 76 -11.62 -12.30 -18.53
C THR A 76 -11.10 -10.92 -18.09
N MET A 77 -9.83 -10.83 -17.67
CA MET A 77 -9.17 -9.56 -17.31
C MET A 77 -8.90 -8.65 -18.50
N TYR A 78 -8.93 -9.17 -19.72
CA TYR A 78 -8.62 -8.44 -20.96
C TYR A 78 -9.86 -7.95 -21.73
N THR A 79 -11.06 -8.06 -21.14
CA THR A 79 -12.25 -7.37 -21.68
C THR A 79 -12.14 -5.85 -21.47
N GLU A 80 -12.76 -5.05 -22.35
CA GLU A 80 -12.80 -3.59 -22.22
C GLU A 80 -13.30 -3.13 -20.85
N THR A 81 -14.33 -3.81 -20.31
CA THR A 81 -14.89 -3.56 -18.98
C THR A 81 -13.88 -3.84 -17.87
N SER A 82 -13.17 -4.99 -17.92
CA SER A 82 -12.14 -5.32 -16.93
C SER A 82 -10.96 -4.35 -16.98
N ILE A 83 -10.52 -3.97 -18.19
CA ILE A 83 -9.47 -2.95 -18.40
C ILE A 83 -9.90 -1.59 -17.81
N ALA A 84 -11.13 -1.14 -18.08
CA ALA A 84 -11.65 0.11 -17.54
C ALA A 84 -11.74 0.10 -16.00
N ARG A 85 -12.16 -1.03 -15.40
CA ARG A 85 -12.22 -1.19 -13.93
C ARG A 85 -10.82 -1.16 -13.32
N ARG A 86 -9.85 -1.88 -13.88
CA ARG A 86 -8.43 -1.84 -13.44
C ARG A 86 -7.88 -0.41 -13.52
N ASN A 87 -8.06 0.27 -14.65
CA ASN A 87 -7.64 1.67 -14.80
C ASN A 87 -8.27 2.62 -13.76
N SER A 88 -9.50 2.37 -13.29
CA SER A 88 -10.13 3.18 -12.24
C SER A 88 -9.47 3.02 -10.86
N LEU A 89 -8.90 1.85 -10.56
CA LEU A 89 -8.16 1.60 -9.31
C LEU A 89 -6.90 2.46 -9.19
N LYS A 90 -6.34 2.94 -10.31
CA LYS A 90 -5.16 3.81 -10.32
C LYS A 90 -5.40 5.16 -9.62
N SER A 91 -6.66 5.55 -9.48
CA SER A 91 -7.12 6.75 -8.75
C SER A 91 -7.82 6.44 -7.41
N ASP A 92 -7.93 5.16 -7.04
CA ASP A 92 -8.53 4.77 -5.75
C ASP A 92 -7.61 5.17 -4.59
N SER A 93 -8.15 5.83 -3.56
CA SER A 93 -7.35 6.35 -2.46
C SER A 93 -6.62 5.25 -1.68
N GLN A 94 -7.22 4.08 -1.50
CA GLN A 94 -6.64 2.98 -0.75
C GLN A 94 -5.49 2.32 -1.54
N VAL A 95 -5.64 2.18 -2.85
CA VAL A 95 -4.57 1.73 -3.75
C VAL A 95 -3.43 2.75 -3.78
N VAL A 96 -3.75 4.04 -3.96
CA VAL A 96 -2.77 5.12 -4.00
C VAL A 96 -1.97 5.21 -2.69
N GLU A 97 -2.63 5.15 -1.53
CA GLU A 97 -1.98 5.16 -0.21
C GLU A 97 -1.07 3.94 0.00
N SER A 98 -1.53 2.73 -0.36
CA SER A 98 -0.73 1.50 -0.18
C SER A 98 0.52 1.46 -1.07
N ILE A 99 0.42 1.88 -2.33
CA ILE A 99 1.59 2.02 -3.21
C ILE A 99 2.54 3.10 -2.66
N ASN A 100 2.02 4.25 -2.22
CA ASN A 100 2.85 5.33 -1.66
C ASN A 100 3.59 4.91 -0.38
N ASP A 101 2.95 4.13 0.49
CA ASP A 101 3.58 3.56 1.68
C ASP A 101 4.63 2.49 1.32
N PHE A 102 4.39 1.67 0.28
CA PHE A 102 5.40 0.73 -0.21
C PHE A 102 6.60 1.44 -0.84
N MET A 103 6.37 2.52 -1.59
CA MET A 103 7.41 3.34 -2.20
C MET A 103 8.37 3.96 -1.17
N SER A 104 7.95 4.10 0.09
CA SER A 104 8.83 4.56 1.19
C SER A 104 10.03 3.63 1.46
N LEU A 105 10.05 2.43 0.88
CA LEU A 105 11.17 1.48 0.97
C LEU A 105 12.31 1.80 0.00
N TYR A 106 12.09 2.65 -1.00
CA TYR A 106 13.08 3.02 -2.01
C TYR A 106 14.02 4.15 -1.53
N GLN A 107 15.30 4.04 -1.87
CA GLN A 107 16.34 5.03 -1.58
C GLN A 107 16.48 6.01 -2.76
N SER A 108 15.62 7.02 -2.78
CA SER A 108 15.67 8.08 -3.78
C SER A 108 16.85 9.06 -3.58
N ASP A 109 17.20 9.78 -4.65
CA ASP A 109 18.07 10.95 -4.58
C ASP A 109 17.35 12.18 -4.01
N GLY A 110 18.07 13.30 -3.88
CA GLY A 110 17.52 14.56 -3.34
C GLY A 110 16.39 15.20 -4.18
N LEU A 111 16.04 14.62 -5.33
CA LEU A 111 14.92 15.02 -6.19
C LEU A 111 13.78 13.99 -6.18
N GLY A 112 13.87 12.93 -5.37
CA GLY A 112 12.87 11.87 -5.29
C GLY A 112 12.97 10.80 -6.39
N ASN A 113 14.05 10.79 -7.18
CA ASN A 113 14.24 9.82 -8.26
C ASN A 113 15.09 8.63 -7.82
N ILE A 114 14.87 7.45 -8.40
CA ILE A 114 15.73 6.27 -8.19
C ILE A 114 16.57 5.98 -9.44
N ASN A 115 17.73 5.34 -9.26
CA ASN A 115 18.51 4.80 -10.37
C ASN A 115 18.30 3.28 -10.50
N LYS A 116 18.82 2.69 -11.58
CA LYS A 116 18.71 1.25 -11.85
C LYS A 116 19.19 0.35 -10.70
N ARG A 117 20.28 0.71 -10.01
CA ARG A 117 20.81 -0.09 -8.88
C ARG A 117 19.81 -0.15 -7.73
N GLU A 118 19.10 0.94 -7.47
CA GLU A 118 18.08 0.99 -6.44
C GLU A 118 16.79 0.28 -6.87
N TYR A 119 16.40 0.39 -8.14
CA TYR A 119 15.32 -0.42 -8.71
C TYR A 119 15.63 -1.92 -8.57
N GLU A 120 16.81 -2.36 -8.99
CA GLU A 120 17.29 -3.75 -8.86
C GLU A 120 17.28 -4.24 -7.40
N ARG A 121 17.69 -3.40 -6.44
CA ARG A 121 17.65 -3.74 -5.01
C ARG A 121 16.25 -4.10 -4.52
N MET A 122 15.24 -3.33 -4.93
CA MET A 122 13.85 -3.58 -4.54
C MET A 122 13.21 -4.69 -5.39
N TYR A 123 13.52 -4.74 -6.67
CA TYR A 123 13.08 -5.77 -7.61
C TYR A 123 13.54 -7.16 -7.15
N ASN A 124 14.81 -7.34 -6.76
CA ASN A 124 15.33 -8.60 -6.26
C ASN A 124 14.52 -9.12 -5.06
N LYS A 125 14.22 -8.25 -4.10
CA LYS A 125 13.45 -8.58 -2.89
C LYS A 125 12.02 -9.01 -3.24
N MET A 126 11.37 -8.30 -4.17
CA MET A 126 10.03 -8.68 -4.65
C MET A 126 10.06 -10.00 -5.42
N CYS A 127 11.06 -10.24 -6.27
CA CYS A 127 11.23 -11.53 -6.97
C CYS A 127 11.48 -12.70 -6.03
N ASN A 128 12.32 -12.54 -5.00
CA ASN A 128 12.57 -13.60 -3.99
C ASN A 128 11.28 -14.05 -3.28
N ILE A 129 10.29 -13.14 -3.16
CA ILE A 129 8.98 -13.42 -2.54
C ILE A 129 7.96 -13.96 -3.56
N LEU A 130 7.91 -13.38 -4.77
CA LEU A 130 6.85 -13.64 -5.74
C LEU A 130 7.18 -14.71 -6.78
N ARG A 131 8.47 -14.95 -7.08
CA ARG A 131 8.96 -15.95 -8.06
C ARG A 131 10.08 -16.77 -7.44
N VAL A 132 9.68 -17.68 -6.54
CA VAL A 132 10.58 -18.66 -5.95
C VAL A 132 11.22 -19.50 -7.06
N ASN A 133 12.52 -19.78 -6.96
CA ASN A 133 13.30 -20.57 -7.92
C ASN A 133 13.53 -19.98 -9.33
N ILE A 134 13.44 -18.66 -9.53
CA ILE A 134 13.86 -18.04 -10.79
C ILE A 134 15.36 -18.27 -11.08
N GLU A 135 15.70 -18.69 -12.31
CA GLU A 135 17.09 -18.91 -12.72
C GLU A 135 17.87 -17.58 -12.77
N PRO A 136 19.13 -17.50 -12.29
CA PRO A 136 19.92 -16.27 -12.34
C PRO A 136 20.12 -15.62 -13.73
N VAL A 137 20.07 -16.40 -14.82
CA VAL A 137 20.14 -15.88 -16.20
C VAL A 137 18.82 -15.21 -16.57
N GLU A 138 17.70 -15.91 -16.33
CA GLU A 138 16.35 -15.40 -16.61
C GLU A 138 16.01 -14.18 -15.73
N TYR A 139 16.36 -14.20 -14.44
CA TYR A 139 16.21 -13.05 -13.55
C TYR A 139 16.85 -11.79 -14.12
N LYS A 140 18.08 -11.89 -14.63
CA LYS A 140 18.78 -10.76 -15.25
C LYS A 140 18.07 -10.30 -16.53
N ARG A 141 17.62 -11.23 -17.38
CA ARG A 141 16.89 -10.89 -18.61
C ARG A 141 15.64 -10.08 -18.31
N ILE A 142 14.80 -10.56 -17.38
CA ILE A 142 13.55 -9.89 -17.03
C ILE A 142 13.81 -8.54 -16.33
N LEU A 143 14.79 -8.46 -15.42
CA LEU A 143 15.19 -7.20 -14.79
C LEU A 143 15.61 -6.13 -15.80
N GLU A 144 16.34 -6.49 -16.86
CA GLU A 144 16.73 -5.55 -17.93
C GLU A 144 15.53 -5.11 -18.77
N GLU A 145 14.60 -6.02 -19.07
CA GLU A 145 13.38 -5.76 -19.84
C GLU A 145 12.42 -4.84 -19.06
N ASP A 146 12.14 -5.17 -17.81
CA ASP A 146 11.29 -4.38 -16.91
C ASP A 146 11.92 -3.02 -16.60
N TRP A 147 13.22 -2.94 -16.27
CA TRP A 147 13.88 -1.64 -16.10
C TRP A 147 13.75 -0.77 -17.36
N LYS A 148 13.99 -1.32 -18.56
CA LYS A 148 13.92 -0.56 -19.81
C LYS A 148 12.51 -0.04 -20.09
N LYS A 149 11.48 -0.84 -19.78
CA LYS A 149 10.07 -0.50 -19.91
C LYS A 149 9.67 0.59 -18.90
N ASP A 150 9.91 0.35 -17.62
CA ASP A 150 9.41 1.17 -16.51
C ASP A 150 10.16 2.51 -16.40
N SER A 151 11.47 2.51 -16.65
CA SER A 151 12.27 3.74 -16.82
C SER A 151 11.95 4.50 -18.10
N LYS A 152 11.18 3.92 -19.03
CA LYS A 152 10.84 4.52 -20.34
C LYS A 152 12.10 4.96 -21.12
N GLY A 153 13.24 4.32 -20.85
CA GLY A 153 14.56 4.62 -21.43
C GLY A 153 15.41 5.67 -20.68
N TYR A 154 14.95 6.23 -19.56
CA TYR A 154 15.70 7.20 -18.77
C TYR A 154 16.70 6.54 -17.80
N GLU A 155 17.77 7.25 -17.41
CA GLU A 155 18.75 6.77 -16.43
C GLU A 155 18.20 6.66 -15.00
N LYS A 156 17.10 7.36 -14.72
CA LYS A 156 16.43 7.43 -13.44
C LYS A 156 14.91 7.38 -13.62
N MET A 157 14.23 6.78 -12.66
CA MET A 157 12.77 6.76 -12.57
C MET A 157 12.28 7.84 -11.60
N THR A 158 11.25 8.58 -12.01
CA THR A 158 10.53 9.52 -11.13
C THR A 158 9.55 8.77 -10.21
N ARG A 159 8.97 9.49 -9.24
CA ARG A 159 7.99 8.93 -8.32
C ARG A 159 6.76 8.36 -9.05
N GLU A 160 6.36 9.01 -10.14
CA GLU A 160 5.25 8.59 -11.01
C GLU A 160 5.58 7.33 -11.80
N MET A 161 6.82 7.18 -12.28
CA MET A 161 7.27 5.96 -12.98
C MET A 161 7.32 4.75 -12.03
N ILE A 162 7.77 4.96 -10.79
CA ILE A 162 7.76 3.89 -9.77
C ILE A 162 6.31 3.52 -9.41
N PHE A 163 5.42 4.52 -9.26
CA PHE A 163 4.00 4.28 -9.03
C PHE A 163 3.36 3.48 -10.17
N ASP A 164 3.62 3.85 -11.43
CA ASP A 164 3.18 3.11 -12.62
C ASP A 164 3.64 1.64 -12.55
N SER A 165 4.95 1.38 -12.32
CA SER A 165 5.51 0.02 -12.27
C SER A 165 4.95 -0.83 -11.11
N LEU A 166 4.72 -0.23 -9.94
CA LEU A 166 4.13 -0.93 -8.81
C LEU A 166 2.63 -1.20 -9.03
N PHE A 167 1.91 -0.27 -9.66
CA PHE A 167 0.51 -0.49 -10.04
C PHE A 167 0.40 -1.67 -11.02
N GLU A 168 1.25 -1.72 -12.05
CA GLU A 168 1.30 -2.85 -12.97
C GLU A 168 1.71 -4.16 -12.27
N LEU A 169 2.60 -4.11 -11.26
CA LEU A 169 2.95 -5.28 -10.46
C LEU A 169 1.74 -5.85 -9.71
N CYS A 170 0.95 -5.03 -8.98
CA CYS A 170 -0.25 -5.55 -8.33
C CYS A 170 -1.33 -5.98 -9.33
N ASP A 171 -1.43 -5.35 -10.51
CA ASP A 171 -2.35 -5.73 -11.59
C ASP A 171 -2.02 -7.10 -12.22
N ILE A 172 -0.76 -7.53 -12.16
CA ILE A 172 -0.27 -8.85 -12.60
C ILE A 172 -0.46 -9.94 -11.53
N TRP A 173 -0.30 -9.59 -10.25
CA TRP A 173 -0.26 -10.58 -9.16
C TRP A 173 -1.56 -10.71 -8.35
N CYS A 174 -2.43 -9.71 -8.32
CA CYS A 174 -3.72 -9.82 -7.64
C CYS A 174 -4.75 -10.55 -8.53
N PRO A 175 -5.44 -11.58 -8.01
CA PRO A 175 -6.41 -12.34 -8.78
C PRO A 175 -7.71 -11.57 -9.06
N ASN A 176 -8.08 -10.56 -8.25
CA ASN A 176 -9.30 -9.77 -8.44
C ASN A 176 -9.04 -8.27 -8.59
N ILE A 177 -10.00 -7.56 -9.20
CA ILE A 177 -9.99 -6.09 -9.35
C ILE A 177 -10.60 -5.45 -8.08
N ASP A 178 -9.89 -5.52 -6.95
CA ASP A 178 -10.34 -5.03 -5.63
C ASP A 178 -9.26 -4.16 -4.93
N PRO A 179 -9.57 -2.90 -4.52
CA PRO A 179 -8.68 -2.08 -3.68
C PRO A 179 -8.16 -2.76 -2.41
N ASN A 180 -8.91 -3.71 -1.84
CA ASN A 180 -8.53 -4.43 -0.63
C ASN A 180 -7.43 -5.45 -0.90
N GLU A 181 -7.46 -6.13 -2.04
CA GLU A 181 -6.39 -7.03 -2.46
C GLU A 181 -5.12 -6.26 -2.74
N TYR A 182 -5.20 -5.15 -3.47
CA TYR A 182 -4.02 -4.35 -3.84
C TYR A 182 -3.35 -3.79 -2.57
N LYS A 183 -4.14 -3.28 -1.62
CA LYS A 183 -3.62 -2.84 -0.31
C LYS A 183 -2.97 -3.99 0.47
N ALA A 184 -3.66 -5.11 0.62
CA ALA A 184 -3.15 -6.24 1.39
C ALA A 184 -1.90 -6.86 0.74
N PHE A 185 -1.80 -6.84 -0.60
CA PHE A 185 -0.61 -7.26 -1.35
C PHE A 185 0.62 -6.44 -0.98
N PHE A 186 0.53 -5.11 -0.95
CA PHE A 186 1.64 -4.25 -0.55
C PHE A 186 1.98 -4.30 0.93
N GLU A 187 0.98 -4.37 1.82
CA GLU A 187 1.21 -4.59 3.26
C GLU A 187 2.00 -5.88 3.48
N GLN A 188 1.64 -6.94 2.77
CA GLN A 188 2.26 -8.26 2.88
C GLN A 188 3.65 -8.33 2.25
N LEU A 189 3.87 -7.71 1.08
CA LEU A 189 5.21 -7.56 0.51
C LEU A 189 6.12 -6.77 1.46
N LYS A 190 5.65 -5.63 1.98
CA LYS A 190 6.39 -4.79 2.93
C LYS A 190 6.74 -5.54 4.21
N PHE A 191 5.82 -6.37 4.71
CA PHE A 191 6.09 -7.29 5.81
C PHE A 191 7.21 -8.27 5.44
N ARG A 192 7.07 -9.09 4.39
CA ARG A 192 8.09 -10.08 4.04
C ARG A 192 9.48 -9.48 3.75
N ILE A 193 9.53 -8.32 3.07
CA ILE A 193 10.78 -7.58 2.81
C ILE A 193 11.50 -7.15 4.10
N ARG A 194 10.76 -6.84 5.17
CA ARG A 194 11.29 -6.46 6.49
C ARG A 194 11.87 -7.66 7.24
N TYR A 195 11.34 -8.86 7.03
CA TYR A 195 11.70 -10.08 7.78
C TYR A 195 12.53 -11.09 6.97
N GLU A 196 12.91 -10.80 5.72
CA GLU A 196 13.74 -11.64 4.82
C GLU A 196 15.08 -12.12 5.44
N GLY A 197 15.57 -11.47 6.50
CA GLY A 197 16.76 -11.88 7.26
C GLY A 197 16.51 -12.85 8.43
N GLN A 198 15.25 -13.06 8.83
CA GLN A 198 14.87 -14.01 9.89
C GLN A 198 14.61 -15.38 9.27
N LYS A 199 15.69 -16.07 8.90
CA LYS A 199 15.64 -17.41 8.30
C LYS A 199 15.21 -18.46 9.33
N ASP A 200 13.91 -18.60 9.53
CA ASP A 200 13.34 -19.85 10.00
C ASP A 200 12.45 -20.45 8.91
N MET A 201 12.98 -21.45 8.20
CA MET A 201 12.24 -22.18 7.17
C MET A 201 11.14 -23.06 7.78
N THR A 202 11.22 -23.39 9.08
CA THR A 202 10.19 -24.20 9.75
C THR A 202 8.87 -23.45 9.94
N ALA A 203 8.90 -22.12 9.85
CA ALA A 203 7.71 -21.26 9.84
C ALA A 203 6.73 -21.60 8.69
N TYR A 204 7.25 -22.06 7.54
CA TYR A 204 6.41 -22.37 6.37
C TYR A 204 5.85 -23.81 6.39
N ASP A 205 6.17 -24.60 7.42
CA ASP A 205 6.10 -26.07 7.37
C ASP A 205 5.09 -26.67 8.38
N ILE A 206 3.93 -26.01 8.53
CA ILE A 206 2.84 -26.45 9.43
C ILE A 206 1.52 -26.67 8.68
N LEU A 207 1.56 -27.60 7.71
CA LEU A 207 0.39 -28.37 7.29
C LEU A 207 0.75 -29.86 7.23
N LYS A 208 0.48 -30.56 8.34
CA LYS A 208 0.36 -32.02 8.44
C LYS A 208 -0.99 -32.37 9.03
#